data_AF-A0A925W6R4-F1
#
_entry.id   AF-A0A925W6R4-F1
#
_cell.length_a   1.000
_cell.length_b   1.000
_cell.length_c   1.000
_cell.angle_alpha   90.00
_cell.angle_beta   90.00
_cell.angle_gamma   90.00
#
_symmetry.space_group_name_H-M   'P 1'
#
loop_
_entity.id
_entity.type
_entity.pdbx_description
1 polymer ?
#
loop_
_entity_poly.entity_id
_entity_poly.type
_entity_poly.pdbx_seq_one_letter_code
_entity_poly.pdbx_strand_id
1 'polypeptide(L)'
;MVVAVVAVAVVAVVPAVAQRSVLGQLTDGRLEGADYWTDTPEILSAGFGFDGIIGLSTLDEETVRAAGGTWYGSLTCAGGEEPGIAQRTSAVATEGIGGGFVIADGAEIAGVDGTPVVFSWPVATDTVDPTDFRFTLNTGEVRVPDAAGMLPNWELNERNTVVMFGDLGNRGTSADPDGVHPVRLDIVDDGTPLTLVGPQGDVSAVGLSWATDRTSYDAGPVLVGAKLNHVDEQPRGEAGVPRITEDAMPNDEGALYDEGDFRLRMLTSGGFSPNGVSGVRPDQFEEFFRIHATGPDGATVLIEEVGRTYEVAGGGLRVVGLSDLGRVTDPGGGVVYDDCYAEDRDNYLDVIIVGDEAAARSITDLEIPALPGGYSPFYNPGGPGPEPFPGVTYSAPGPPDVEPVVIALDDPMRVDR
;
A
#
# COMPACT_ATOMS: atom_id res chain seq x y z
N MET A 1 65.04 -0.62 -10.92
CA MET A 1 64.54 -1.16 -12.20
C MET A 1 63.35 -2.04 -11.87
N VAL A 2 62.25 -1.79 -12.56
CA VAL A 2 60.84 -1.94 -12.15
C VAL A 2 60.42 -3.37 -11.75
N VAL A 3 59.78 -3.51 -10.58
CA VAL A 3 58.84 -4.61 -10.27
C VAL A 3 57.46 -4.08 -10.64
N ALA A 4 56.83 -4.70 -11.64
CA ALA A 4 55.46 -4.41 -12.02
C ALA A 4 54.52 -5.17 -11.07
N VAL A 5 53.71 -4.44 -10.30
CA VAL A 5 52.58 -4.98 -9.56
C VAL A 5 51.35 -4.84 -10.44
N VAL A 6 50.76 -5.97 -10.82
CA VAL A 6 49.44 -6.03 -11.45
C VAL A 6 48.42 -5.66 -10.38
N ALA A 7 47.82 -4.47 -10.51
CA ALA A 7 46.64 -4.10 -9.74
C ALA A 7 45.42 -4.76 -10.38
N VAL A 8 44.84 -5.73 -9.68
CA VAL A 8 43.53 -6.29 -10.03
C VAL A 8 42.48 -5.22 -9.71
N ALA A 9 41.79 -4.75 -10.74
CA ALA A 9 40.65 -3.87 -10.61
C ALA A 9 39.48 -4.63 -9.94
N VAL A 10 39.29 -4.40 -8.65
CA VAL A 10 38.04 -4.72 -7.93
C VAL A 10 37.42 -3.39 -7.55
N VAL A 11 36.79 -2.72 -8.50
CA VAL A 11 36.00 -1.50 -8.24
C VAL A 11 34.78 -1.53 -9.16
N ALA A 12 33.60 -1.37 -8.58
CA ALA A 12 32.27 -1.18 -9.20
C ALA A 12 31.38 -2.39 -9.56
N VAL A 13 31.63 -3.62 -9.09
CA VAL A 13 30.70 -4.76 -9.33
C VAL A 13 29.67 -4.97 -8.19
N VAL A 14 29.94 -4.49 -6.98
CA VAL A 14 29.14 -4.83 -5.79
C VAL A 14 27.75 -4.14 -5.74
N PRO A 15 27.57 -2.85 -6.07
CA PRO A 15 26.25 -2.19 -5.98
C PRO A 15 25.25 -2.70 -7.03
N ALA A 16 25.69 -2.88 -8.27
CA ALA A 16 24.84 -3.34 -9.37
C ALA A 16 24.39 -4.81 -9.19
N VAL A 17 25.23 -5.66 -8.60
CA VAL A 17 24.85 -7.05 -8.26
C VAL A 17 23.86 -7.07 -7.09
N ALA A 18 24.01 -6.16 -6.12
CA ALA A 18 23.09 -6.03 -4.99
C ALA A 18 21.71 -5.49 -5.41
N GLN A 19 21.65 -4.48 -6.28
CA GLN A 19 20.39 -3.94 -6.83
C GLN A 19 19.67 -4.98 -7.70
N ARG A 20 20.40 -5.69 -8.58
CA ARG A 20 19.84 -6.83 -9.35
C ARG A 20 19.33 -7.97 -8.47
N SER A 21 19.84 -8.11 -7.25
CA SER A 21 19.34 -9.12 -6.31
C SER A 21 18.05 -8.71 -5.59
N VAL A 22 17.75 -7.42 -5.44
CA VAL A 22 16.48 -6.97 -4.83
C VAL A 22 15.38 -7.00 -5.87
N LEU A 23 15.57 -6.35 -7.03
CA LEU A 23 14.60 -6.38 -8.12
C LEU A 23 14.27 -7.83 -8.52
N GLY A 24 15.30 -8.68 -8.66
CA GLY A 24 15.09 -10.09 -9.00
C GLY A 24 14.37 -10.92 -7.93
N GLN A 25 14.28 -10.48 -6.67
CA GLN A 25 13.43 -11.11 -5.65
C GLN A 25 12.00 -10.53 -5.65
N LEU A 26 11.84 -9.28 -6.06
CA LEU A 26 10.52 -8.65 -6.22
C LEU A 26 9.80 -9.18 -7.47
N THR A 27 10.55 -9.56 -8.51
CA THR A 27 10.04 -10.07 -9.79
C THR A 27 10.33 -11.57 -10.00
N ASP A 28 10.41 -12.35 -8.92
CA ASP A 28 10.64 -13.81 -8.98
C ASP A 28 9.35 -14.63 -9.16
N GLY A 29 8.18 -13.99 -9.09
CA GLY A 29 6.88 -14.64 -9.23
C GLY A 29 6.44 -15.47 -8.02
N ARG A 30 7.24 -15.51 -6.94
CA ARG A 30 6.96 -16.30 -5.74
C ARG A 30 5.82 -15.70 -4.95
N LEU A 31 4.94 -16.56 -4.45
CA LEU A 31 3.86 -16.22 -3.53
C LEU A 31 3.82 -17.23 -2.39
N GLU A 32 3.61 -16.73 -1.17
CA GLU A 32 3.51 -17.57 0.02
C GLU A 32 2.29 -17.11 0.82
N GLY A 33 1.21 -17.89 0.79
CA GLY A 33 -0.03 -17.55 1.49
C GLY A 33 -0.72 -16.29 0.98
N ALA A 34 -0.55 -15.94 -0.29
CA ALA A 34 -1.03 -14.67 -0.83
C ALA A 34 -2.55 -14.59 -0.97
N ASP A 35 -3.12 -13.46 -0.57
CA ASP A 35 -4.57 -13.27 -0.52
C ASP A 35 -5.18 -13.07 -1.91
N TYR A 36 -6.23 -13.83 -2.23
CA TYR A 36 -7.20 -13.43 -3.25
C TYR A 36 -8.52 -12.99 -2.60
N TRP A 37 -9.21 -12.06 -3.25
CA TRP A 37 -10.28 -11.26 -2.67
C TRP A 37 -11.64 -11.53 -3.27
N THR A 38 -11.70 -12.04 -4.51
CA THR A 38 -12.96 -12.36 -5.21
C THR A 38 -12.87 -13.70 -5.94
N ASP A 39 -14.02 -14.27 -6.30
CA ASP A 39 -14.10 -15.59 -6.96
C ASP A 39 -13.53 -15.60 -8.39
N THR A 40 -13.35 -14.42 -8.99
CA THR A 40 -12.87 -14.25 -10.37
C THR A 40 -11.84 -13.15 -10.44
N PRO A 41 -10.84 -13.24 -11.33
CA PRO A 41 -9.82 -12.21 -11.46
C PRO A 41 -10.44 -10.91 -11.98
N GLU A 42 -10.16 -9.80 -11.30
CA GLU A 42 -10.57 -8.46 -11.72
C GLU A 42 -9.57 -7.39 -11.24
N ILE A 43 -9.70 -6.18 -11.80
CA ILE A 43 -9.02 -4.99 -11.31
C ILE A 43 -9.97 -4.30 -10.34
N LEU A 44 -9.54 -4.17 -9.08
CA LEU A 44 -10.31 -3.53 -8.03
C LEU A 44 -10.16 -2.01 -8.08
N SER A 45 -8.96 -1.51 -8.37
CA SER A 45 -8.70 -0.09 -8.61
C SER A 45 -7.53 0.14 -9.56
N ALA A 46 -7.57 1.25 -10.30
CA ALA A 46 -6.46 1.72 -11.13
C ALA A 46 -6.50 3.26 -11.31
N GLY A 47 -6.94 3.97 -10.25
CA GLY A 47 -7.08 5.42 -10.25
C GLY A 47 -5.74 6.13 -10.13
N PHE A 48 -5.68 7.39 -10.58
CA PHE A 48 -4.49 8.22 -10.41
C PHE A 48 -4.09 8.28 -8.93
N GLY A 49 -2.81 8.07 -8.62
CA GLY A 49 -2.30 8.18 -7.25
C GLY A 49 -1.91 9.61 -6.91
N PHE A 50 -0.86 10.13 -7.55
CA PHE A 50 -0.34 11.47 -7.28
C PHE A 50 0.67 11.94 -8.34
N ASP A 51 0.78 13.26 -8.48
CA ASP A 51 1.58 13.94 -9.52
C ASP A 51 3.03 14.25 -9.07
N GLY A 52 3.98 13.95 -9.96
CA GLY A 52 5.28 14.63 -10.08
C GLY A 52 6.34 14.47 -8.97
N ILE A 53 6.11 13.65 -7.95
CA ILE A 53 7.04 13.50 -6.80
C ILE A 53 7.92 12.22 -6.86
N ILE A 54 7.88 11.50 -7.98
CA ILE A 54 8.71 10.31 -8.20
C ILE A 54 9.91 10.62 -9.08
N GLY A 55 11.11 10.19 -8.68
CA GLY A 55 12.33 10.38 -9.46
C GLY A 55 12.94 11.76 -9.28
N LEU A 56 12.88 12.32 -8.07
CA LEU A 56 13.54 13.60 -7.77
C LEU A 56 15.07 13.41 -7.68
N SER A 57 15.82 14.44 -8.05
CA SER A 57 17.30 14.38 -8.01
C SER A 57 17.86 14.30 -6.59
N THR A 58 17.19 14.95 -5.65
CA THR A 58 17.52 14.99 -4.22
C THR A 58 16.23 15.06 -3.41
N LEU A 59 16.29 14.62 -2.15
CA LEU A 59 15.17 14.71 -1.20
C LEU A 59 15.53 15.71 -0.10
N ASP A 60 15.28 16.98 -0.42
CA ASP A 60 15.35 18.11 0.49
C ASP A 60 14.08 18.96 0.35
N GLU A 61 13.80 19.80 1.34
CA GLU A 61 12.57 20.60 1.40
C GLU A 61 12.35 21.45 0.13
N GLU A 62 13.41 22.07 -0.40
CA GLU A 62 13.33 22.94 -1.56
C GLU A 62 12.93 22.14 -2.82
N THR A 63 13.59 21.01 -3.06
CA THR A 63 13.36 20.17 -4.23
C THR A 63 11.98 19.51 -4.17
N VAL A 64 11.61 18.96 -3.01
CA VAL A 64 10.30 18.34 -2.80
C VAL A 64 9.17 19.36 -2.98
N ARG A 65 9.34 20.56 -2.41
CA ARG A 65 8.37 21.65 -2.58
C ARG A 65 8.27 22.09 -4.04
N ALA A 66 9.39 22.19 -4.76
CA ALA A 66 9.39 22.56 -6.18
C ALA A 66 8.67 21.53 -7.04
N ALA A 67 8.74 20.25 -6.68
CA ALA A 67 7.99 19.17 -7.31
C ALA A 67 6.50 19.16 -6.91
N GLY A 68 6.10 19.96 -5.90
CA GLY A 68 4.74 20.03 -5.36
C GLY A 68 4.42 18.94 -4.32
N GLY A 69 5.45 18.31 -3.75
CA GLY A 69 5.34 17.45 -2.58
C GLY A 69 5.24 18.24 -1.27
N THR A 70 5.01 17.52 -0.19
CA THR A 70 5.00 18.05 1.18
C THR A 70 6.28 17.64 1.93
N TRP A 71 6.64 18.42 2.95
CA TRP A 71 7.81 18.18 3.79
C TRP A 71 7.50 18.49 5.25
N TYR A 72 7.60 17.49 6.13
CA TYR A 72 7.43 17.68 7.57
C TYR A 72 8.71 18.22 8.20
N GLY A 73 8.86 19.55 8.18
CA GLY A 73 10.08 20.25 8.58
C GLY A 73 10.30 20.26 10.08
N SER A 74 9.24 20.50 10.86
CA SER A 74 9.32 20.57 12.33
C SER A 74 9.39 19.21 13.04
N LEU A 75 9.29 18.11 12.29
CA LEU A 75 9.34 16.75 12.82
C LEU A 75 10.55 16.54 13.72
N THR A 76 10.29 16.06 14.93
CA THR A 76 11.29 15.70 15.94
C THR A 76 10.93 14.33 16.49
N CYS A 77 11.85 13.36 16.39
CA CYS A 77 11.60 12.02 16.91
C CYS A 77 11.88 11.93 18.41
N ALA A 78 11.24 10.95 19.06
CA ALA A 78 11.61 10.55 20.40
C ALA A 78 13.12 10.33 20.55
N GLY A 79 13.67 10.65 21.73
CA GLY A 79 15.10 10.50 22.00
C GLY A 79 16.02 11.50 21.28
N GLY A 80 15.48 12.40 20.44
CA GLY A 80 16.26 13.34 19.64
C GLY A 80 16.92 12.71 18.43
N GLU A 81 16.41 11.57 17.97
CA GLU A 81 16.83 10.93 16.73
C GLU A 81 16.47 11.79 15.53
N GLU A 82 17.31 11.74 14.49
CA GLU A 82 17.03 12.45 13.24
C GLU A 82 15.94 11.70 12.47
N PRO A 83 14.82 12.36 12.13
CA PRO A 83 13.77 11.74 11.34
C PRO A 83 14.29 11.28 9.99
N GLY A 84 13.94 10.05 9.61
CA GLY A 84 14.20 9.52 8.28
C GLY A 84 13.47 10.33 7.21
N ILE A 85 13.98 10.26 5.98
CA ILE A 85 13.39 10.99 4.84
C ILE A 85 11.96 10.53 4.57
N ALA A 86 11.70 9.23 4.74
CA ALA A 86 10.39 8.63 4.55
C ALA A 86 9.33 9.26 5.47
N GLN A 87 9.70 9.64 6.70
CA GLN A 87 8.80 10.32 7.65
C GLN A 87 8.58 11.81 7.31
N ARG A 88 9.44 12.40 6.47
CA ARG A 88 9.31 13.82 6.08
C ARG A 88 8.51 14.01 4.81
N THR A 89 8.58 13.07 3.87
CA THR A 89 7.94 13.17 2.57
C THR A 89 7.64 11.80 1.97
N SER A 90 6.62 11.75 1.13
CA SER A 90 6.35 10.61 0.24
C SER A 90 7.10 10.67 -1.10
N ALA A 91 7.89 11.72 -1.34
CA ALA A 91 8.69 11.84 -2.56
C ALA A 91 9.81 10.79 -2.62
N VAL A 92 10.12 10.34 -3.85
CA VAL A 92 11.11 9.28 -4.09
C VAL A 92 12.24 9.82 -4.98
N ALA A 93 13.48 9.54 -4.60
CA ALA A 93 14.65 9.90 -5.40
C ALA A 93 14.88 8.92 -6.56
N THR A 94 15.43 9.39 -7.67
CA THR A 94 15.76 8.53 -8.84
C THR A 94 16.63 7.33 -8.48
N GLU A 95 17.58 7.48 -7.54
CA GLU A 95 18.49 6.41 -7.11
C GLU A 95 17.75 5.20 -6.52
N GLY A 96 16.58 5.41 -5.90
CA GLY A 96 15.80 4.34 -5.26
C GLY A 96 14.98 3.48 -6.22
N ILE A 97 14.77 3.92 -7.46
CA ILE A 97 13.75 3.33 -8.35
C ILE A 97 14.25 2.07 -9.04
N GLY A 98 15.46 2.10 -9.61
CA GLY A 98 16.00 0.99 -10.40
C GLY A 98 16.25 -0.31 -9.62
N GLY A 99 16.14 -0.28 -8.28
CA GLY A 99 16.24 -1.46 -7.42
C GLY A 99 14.90 -2.18 -7.19
N GLY A 100 13.76 -1.54 -7.49
CA GLY A 100 12.43 -2.06 -7.16
C GLY A 100 11.43 -2.11 -8.31
N PHE A 101 11.76 -1.52 -9.46
CA PHE A 101 10.87 -1.39 -10.60
C PHE A 101 11.52 -1.89 -11.89
N VAL A 102 10.72 -2.56 -12.72
CA VAL A 102 11.04 -2.81 -14.13
C VAL A 102 10.81 -1.50 -14.89
N ILE A 103 11.87 -0.99 -15.52
CA ILE A 103 11.84 0.29 -16.25
C ILE A 103 11.84 -0.02 -17.74
N ALA A 104 10.91 0.61 -18.48
CA ALA A 104 10.80 0.47 -19.92
C ALA A 104 12.07 0.96 -20.63
N ASP A 105 12.41 0.31 -21.74
CA ASP A 105 13.63 0.63 -22.50
C ASP A 105 13.63 2.10 -22.98
N GLY A 106 14.62 2.86 -22.48
CA GLY A 106 14.80 4.27 -22.84
C GLY A 106 13.92 5.26 -22.07
N ALA A 107 13.14 4.80 -21.09
CA ALA A 107 12.38 5.67 -20.21
C ALA A 107 13.29 6.45 -19.23
N GLU A 108 12.91 7.69 -18.94
CA GLU A 108 13.55 8.53 -17.93
C GLU A 108 12.57 8.79 -16.78
N ILE A 109 12.90 8.30 -15.58
CA ILE A 109 12.06 8.50 -14.39
C ILE A 109 12.53 9.76 -13.64
N ALA A 110 11.93 10.89 -13.97
CA ALA A 110 12.31 12.19 -13.42
C ALA A 110 11.11 13.12 -13.19
N GLY A 111 10.63 13.20 -11.94
CA GLY A 111 9.46 14.01 -11.59
C GLY A 111 8.17 13.52 -12.22
N VAL A 112 7.98 12.20 -12.24
CA VAL A 112 6.80 11.53 -12.82
C VAL A 112 5.77 11.17 -11.75
N ASP A 113 4.63 10.63 -12.18
CA ASP A 113 3.50 10.31 -11.32
C ASP A 113 3.62 8.92 -10.70
N GLY A 114 2.84 8.68 -9.65
CA GLY A 114 2.61 7.36 -9.07
C GLY A 114 1.16 6.91 -9.27
N THR A 115 0.95 5.69 -9.78
CA THR A 115 -0.38 5.11 -9.99
C THR A 115 -0.41 3.64 -9.53
N PRO A 116 -1.10 3.31 -8.44
CA PRO A 116 -1.30 1.92 -8.02
C PRO A 116 -2.41 1.26 -8.84
N VAL A 117 -2.20 0.00 -9.20
CA VAL A 117 -3.20 -0.89 -9.82
C VAL A 117 -3.39 -2.09 -8.91
N VAL A 118 -4.59 -2.25 -8.39
CA VAL A 118 -4.93 -3.27 -7.39
C VAL A 118 -5.77 -4.36 -8.04
N PHE A 119 -5.33 -5.60 -7.93
CA PHE A 119 -6.00 -6.78 -8.47
C PHE A 119 -6.67 -7.60 -7.37
N SER A 120 -7.79 -8.23 -7.70
CA SER A 120 -8.45 -9.13 -6.74
C SER A 120 -7.65 -10.40 -6.46
N TRP A 121 -6.79 -10.81 -7.39
CA TRP A 121 -5.91 -11.97 -7.26
C TRP A 121 -4.46 -11.49 -7.29
N PRO A 122 -3.55 -12.14 -6.53
CA PRO A 122 -2.16 -11.74 -6.46
C PRO A 122 -1.47 -11.94 -7.81
N VAL A 123 -0.49 -11.08 -8.11
CA VAL A 123 0.19 -11.02 -9.39
C VAL A 123 1.39 -11.98 -9.40
N ALA A 124 1.54 -12.72 -10.50
CA ALA A 124 2.77 -13.41 -10.84
C ALA A 124 3.84 -12.38 -11.24
N THR A 125 4.63 -11.91 -10.27
CA THR A 125 5.51 -10.73 -10.46
C THR A 125 6.64 -10.90 -11.48
N ASP A 126 6.96 -12.14 -11.86
CA ASP A 126 7.86 -12.46 -12.97
C ASP A 126 7.26 -12.17 -14.36
N THR A 127 5.95 -11.89 -14.42
CA THR A 127 5.22 -11.52 -15.65
C THR A 127 4.91 -10.04 -15.76
N VAL A 128 5.29 -9.21 -14.78
CA VAL A 128 5.01 -7.78 -14.78
C VAL A 128 5.93 -7.05 -15.76
N ASP A 129 5.36 -6.41 -16.77
CA ASP A 129 6.04 -5.46 -17.65
C ASP A 129 5.21 -4.17 -17.77
N PRO A 130 5.83 -2.97 -17.84
CA PRO A 130 5.09 -1.74 -18.10
C PRO A 130 4.18 -1.80 -19.35
N THR A 131 4.55 -2.57 -20.39
CA THR A 131 3.78 -2.65 -21.63
C THR A 131 2.47 -3.43 -21.52
N ASP A 132 2.26 -4.19 -20.45
CA ASP A 132 0.98 -4.84 -20.14
C ASP A 132 -0.15 -3.83 -19.86
N PHE A 133 0.20 -2.61 -19.42
CA PHE A 133 -0.72 -1.63 -18.89
C PHE A 133 -0.96 -0.49 -19.88
N ARG A 134 -2.22 -0.31 -20.27
CA ARG A 134 -2.62 0.77 -21.18
C ARG A 134 -3.64 1.69 -20.53
N PHE A 135 -3.21 2.90 -20.19
CA PHE A 135 -4.08 3.92 -19.64
C PHE A 135 -4.67 4.80 -20.75
N THR A 136 -5.97 5.02 -20.70
CA THR A 136 -6.63 6.09 -21.47
C THR A 136 -6.91 7.24 -20.52
N LEU A 137 -6.43 8.44 -20.88
CA LEU A 137 -6.63 9.66 -20.11
C LEU A 137 -7.98 10.31 -20.47
N ASN A 138 -8.49 11.17 -19.60
CA ASN A 138 -9.71 11.96 -19.85
C ASN A 138 -9.62 12.83 -21.12
N THR A 139 -8.40 13.14 -21.59
CA THR A 139 -8.13 13.84 -22.85
C THR A 139 -8.31 12.96 -24.10
N GLY A 140 -8.50 11.65 -23.92
CA GLY A 140 -8.51 10.63 -24.98
C GLY A 140 -7.12 10.15 -25.41
N GLU A 141 -6.06 10.72 -24.82
CA GLU A 141 -4.70 10.22 -25.00
C GLU A 141 -4.53 8.83 -24.38
N VAL A 142 -3.70 8.01 -25.01
CA VAL A 142 -3.37 6.66 -24.52
C VAL A 142 -1.91 6.60 -24.14
N ARG A 143 -1.63 6.19 -22.91
CA ARG A 143 -0.29 6.10 -22.32
C ARG A 143 0.02 4.67 -21.87
N VAL A 144 1.30 4.35 -21.95
CA VAL A 144 1.92 3.17 -21.33
C VAL A 144 2.83 3.74 -20.24
N PRO A 145 2.84 3.18 -19.02
CA PRO A 145 3.73 3.66 -17.97
C PRO A 145 5.20 3.42 -18.32
N ASP A 146 6.08 4.21 -17.71
CA ASP A 146 7.52 4.15 -17.89
C ASP A 146 8.18 3.09 -16.98
N ALA A 147 7.53 2.74 -15.86
CA ALA A 147 7.99 1.68 -14.97
C ALA A 147 6.83 0.99 -14.24
N ALA A 148 7.04 -0.26 -13.84
CA ALA A 148 6.10 -1.11 -13.12
C ALA A 148 6.84 -1.90 -12.03
N GLY A 149 6.26 -2.05 -10.84
CA GLY A 149 6.90 -2.77 -9.75
C GLY A 149 6.02 -3.03 -8.56
N MET A 150 6.59 -3.69 -7.56
CA MET A 150 5.87 -4.18 -6.37
C MET A 150 6.20 -3.42 -5.10
N LEU A 151 6.98 -2.33 -5.15
CA LEU A 151 7.20 -1.54 -3.93
C LEU A 151 6.08 -0.50 -3.78
N PRO A 152 5.48 -0.34 -2.59
CA PRO A 152 5.83 -0.98 -1.30
C PRO A 152 5.21 -2.36 -1.03
N ASN A 153 4.35 -2.91 -1.88
CA ASN A 153 3.71 -4.24 -1.76
C ASN A 153 4.64 -5.46 -1.98
N TRP A 154 5.74 -5.55 -1.22
CA TRP A 154 6.80 -6.55 -1.46
C TRP A 154 6.61 -7.88 -0.72
N GLU A 155 5.76 -7.92 0.31
CA GLU A 155 5.50 -9.12 1.10
C GLU A 155 4.92 -10.23 0.22
N LEU A 156 5.31 -11.49 0.46
CA LEU A 156 4.95 -12.58 -0.46
C LEU A 156 3.47 -12.97 -0.35
N ASN A 157 2.79 -12.54 0.71
CA ASN A 157 1.38 -12.68 0.99
C ASN A 157 0.51 -11.57 0.36
N GLU A 158 1.11 -10.50 -0.19
CA GLU A 158 0.39 -9.21 -0.41
C GLU A 158 0.61 -8.62 -1.80
N ARG A 159 0.98 -9.47 -2.77
CA ARG A 159 1.36 -9.07 -4.14
C ARG A 159 0.16 -8.73 -5.05
N ASN A 160 -0.86 -8.06 -4.51
CA ASN A 160 -2.07 -7.70 -5.24
C ASN A 160 -1.98 -6.34 -5.93
N THR A 161 -1.03 -5.50 -5.52
CA THR A 161 -0.89 -4.13 -6.02
C THR A 161 0.41 -3.94 -6.80
N VAL A 162 0.28 -3.58 -8.07
CA VAL A 162 1.41 -3.16 -8.91
C VAL A 162 1.43 -1.63 -8.96
N VAL A 163 2.58 -1.03 -8.67
CA VAL A 163 2.77 0.42 -8.72
C VAL A 163 3.42 0.81 -10.03
N MET A 164 2.82 1.79 -10.71
CA MET A 164 3.27 2.34 -11.98
C MET A 164 3.85 3.73 -11.81
N PHE A 165 4.89 4.02 -12.58
CA PHE A 165 5.43 5.36 -12.75
C PHE A 165 5.37 5.82 -14.20
N GLY A 166 5.02 7.08 -14.42
CA GLY A 166 5.00 7.72 -15.74
C GLY A 166 4.14 8.98 -15.75
N ASP A 167 4.09 9.68 -16.89
CA ASP A 167 3.26 10.88 -17.07
C ASP A 167 1.79 10.47 -17.36
N LEU A 168 1.01 10.30 -16.30
CA LEU A 168 -0.35 9.77 -16.32
C LEU A 168 -1.42 10.79 -15.90
N GLY A 169 -1.03 11.93 -15.35
CA GLY A 169 -1.98 12.95 -14.93
C GLY A 169 -1.36 14.28 -14.51
N ASN A 170 -2.11 15.03 -13.73
CA ASN A 170 -1.68 16.24 -13.04
C ASN A 170 -2.57 16.48 -11.80
N ARG A 171 -2.31 17.57 -11.08
CA ARG A 171 -3.01 17.93 -9.84
C ARG A 171 -4.43 18.50 -10.01
N GLY A 172 -4.93 18.61 -11.23
CA GLY A 172 -6.27 19.13 -11.47
C GLY A 172 -7.34 18.12 -11.07
N THR A 173 -8.44 18.62 -10.49
CA THR A 173 -9.65 17.84 -10.22
C THR A 173 -10.31 17.39 -11.53
N SER A 174 -11.23 16.42 -11.49
CA SER A 174 -12.00 16.02 -12.69
C SER A 174 -12.90 17.14 -13.22
N ALA A 175 -13.22 18.13 -12.39
CA ALA A 175 -13.97 19.31 -12.78
C ALA A 175 -13.09 20.42 -13.40
N ASP A 176 -11.77 20.36 -13.22
CA ASP A 176 -10.86 21.35 -13.77
C ASP A 176 -10.69 21.13 -15.28
N PRO A 177 -10.92 22.14 -16.14
CA PRO A 177 -10.79 22.00 -17.60
C PRO A 177 -9.40 21.57 -18.08
N ASP A 178 -8.37 21.87 -17.28
CA ASP A 178 -6.98 21.52 -17.55
C ASP A 178 -6.52 20.29 -16.73
N GLY A 179 -7.42 19.67 -15.96
CA GLY A 179 -7.15 18.46 -15.20
C GLY A 179 -6.92 17.28 -16.13
N VAL A 180 -5.85 16.52 -15.93
CA VAL A 180 -5.51 15.32 -16.69
C VAL A 180 -5.39 14.15 -15.73
N HIS A 181 -6.05 13.04 -16.03
CA HIS A 181 -5.98 11.82 -15.22
C HIS A 181 -6.44 10.60 -16.05
N PRO A 182 -6.06 9.37 -15.64
CA PRO A 182 -6.57 8.16 -16.25
C PRO A 182 -8.07 7.98 -15.97
N VAL A 183 -8.82 7.64 -17.02
CA VAL A 183 -10.25 7.28 -16.93
C VAL A 183 -10.51 5.82 -17.26
N ARG A 184 -9.51 5.13 -17.81
CA ARG A 184 -9.58 3.70 -18.12
C ARG A 184 -8.19 3.07 -18.06
N LEU A 185 -8.10 1.87 -17.50
CA LEU A 185 -6.98 0.95 -17.67
C LEU A 185 -7.47 -0.26 -18.46
N ASP A 186 -6.66 -0.70 -19.43
CA ASP A 186 -6.80 -1.99 -20.11
C ASP A 186 -5.52 -2.80 -19.90
N ILE A 187 -5.65 -4.07 -19.55
CA ILE A 187 -4.53 -5.03 -19.62
C ILE A 187 -4.51 -5.63 -21.03
N VAL A 188 -3.39 -5.46 -21.74
CA VAL A 188 -3.29 -5.75 -23.17
C VAL A 188 -2.41 -6.96 -23.46
N ASP A 189 -2.65 -7.59 -24.61
CA ASP A 189 -1.73 -8.60 -25.16
C ASP A 189 -0.63 -7.91 -25.96
N ASP A 190 0.58 -7.91 -25.42
CA ASP A 190 1.80 -7.42 -26.05
C ASP A 190 2.77 -8.57 -26.44
N GLY A 191 2.37 -9.82 -26.21
CA GLY A 191 3.19 -11.02 -26.39
C GLY A 191 3.84 -11.57 -25.10
N THR A 192 3.73 -10.87 -23.97
CA THR A 192 4.26 -11.23 -22.64
C THR A 192 3.20 -11.00 -21.57
N PRO A 193 2.10 -11.78 -21.56
CA PRO A 193 0.91 -11.42 -20.79
C PRO A 193 1.12 -11.43 -19.27
N LEU A 194 0.72 -10.33 -18.63
CA LEU A 194 0.49 -10.28 -17.19
C LEU A 194 -0.39 -11.44 -16.72
N THR A 195 0.03 -12.08 -15.63
CA THR A 195 -0.63 -13.24 -15.04
C THR A 195 -1.03 -12.99 -13.58
N LEU A 196 -2.25 -13.40 -13.22
CA LEU A 196 -2.75 -13.43 -11.84
C LEU A 196 -2.82 -14.87 -11.36
N VAL A 197 -2.65 -15.09 -10.06
CA VAL A 197 -2.58 -16.43 -9.46
C VAL A 197 -3.85 -16.69 -8.67
N GLY A 198 -4.64 -17.65 -9.14
CA GLY A 198 -5.91 -18.02 -8.51
C GLY A 198 -5.88 -19.38 -7.81
N PRO A 199 -6.97 -19.75 -7.13
CA PRO A 199 -7.10 -21.05 -6.45
C PRO A 199 -7.02 -22.27 -7.39
N GLN A 200 -7.14 -22.05 -8.70
CA GLN A 200 -7.02 -23.09 -9.74
C GLN A 200 -5.75 -22.96 -10.58
N GLY A 201 -4.83 -22.07 -10.19
CA GLY A 201 -3.58 -21.75 -10.87
C GLY A 201 -3.61 -20.42 -11.61
N ASP A 202 -2.52 -20.19 -12.35
CA ASP A 202 -2.24 -18.99 -13.12
C ASP A 202 -3.30 -18.72 -14.21
N VAL A 203 -3.75 -17.47 -14.30
CA VAL A 203 -4.68 -16.97 -15.31
C VAL A 203 -4.15 -15.68 -15.94
N SER A 204 -4.35 -15.51 -17.24
CA SER A 204 -3.97 -14.26 -17.92
C SER A 204 -4.91 -13.13 -17.52
N ALA A 205 -4.33 -11.95 -17.23
CA ALA A 205 -5.06 -10.72 -16.97
C ALA A 205 -5.49 -10.00 -18.26
N VAL A 206 -5.05 -10.44 -19.44
CA VAL A 206 -5.36 -9.81 -20.72
C VAL A 206 -6.87 -9.68 -20.91
N GLY A 207 -7.32 -8.47 -21.25
CA GLY A 207 -8.72 -8.14 -21.45
C GLY A 207 -9.47 -7.70 -20.20
N LEU A 208 -8.84 -7.77 -19.01
CA LEU A 208 -9.34 -7.03 -17.85
C LEU A 208 -9.27 -5.52 -18.12
N SER A 209 -10.29 -4.80 -17.66
CA SER A 209 -10.32 -3.35 -17.77
C SER A 209 -11.02 -2.73 -16.57
N TRP A 210 -10.60 -1.53 -16.21
CA TRP A 210 -11.19 -0.74 -15.12
C TRP A 210 -11.43 0.69 -15.60
N ALA A 211 -12.42 1.38 -15.05
CA ALA A 211 -12.75 2.74 -15.43
C ALA A 211 -13.19 3.59 -14.24
N THR A 212 -12.92 4.89 -14.33
CA THR A 212 -13.29 5.92 -13.34
C THR A 212 -13.56 7.24 -14.04
N ASP A 213 -14.32 8.10 -13.39
CA ASP A 213 -14.50 9.51 -13.73
C ASP A 213 -13.88 10.45 -12.68
N ARG A 214 -13.14 9.89 -11.71
CA ARG A 214 -12.49 10.61 -10.61
C ARG A 214 -10.98 10.45 -10.64
N THR A 215 -10.29 11.45 -10.09
CA THR A 215 -8.86 11.44 -9.77
C THR A 215 -8.64 11.53 -8.25
N SER A 216 -7.43 11.22 -7.76
CA SER A 216 -7.07 11.37 -6.34
C SER A 216 -7.15 12.80 -5.83
N TYR A 217 -7.24 13.78 -6.72
CA TYR A 217 -7.47 15.20 -6.38
C TYR A 217 -8.97 15.53 -6.19
N ASP A 218 -9.88 14.63 -6.57
CA ASP A 218 -11.32 14.74 -6.25
C ASP A 218 -11.63 14.10 -4.90
N ALA A 219 -11.14 12.87 -4.71
CA ALA A 219 -11.34 12.05 -3.52
C ALA A 219 -10.14 11.11 -3.40
N GLY A 220 -9.62 10.99 -2.18
CA GLY A 220 -8.50 10.10 -1.87
C GLY A 220 -8.88 8.63 -1.91
N PRO A 221 -8.05 7.78 -1.27
CA PRO A 221 -8.15 6.35 -1.43
C PRO A 221 -9.32 5.77 -0.62
N VAL A 222 -9.75 4.57 -1.01
CA VAL A 222 -10.88 3.81 -0.43
C VAL A 222 -10.46 2.38 -0.12
N LEU A 223 -11.27 1.65 0.64
CA LEU A 223 -11.18 0.20 0.74
C LEU A 223 -11.63 -0.43 -0.59
N VAL A 224 -11.01 -1.54 -0.93
CA VAL A 224 -11.39 -2.36 -2.09
C VAL A 224 -11.48 -3.85 -1.76
N GLY A 225 -11.28 -4.19 -0.48
CA GLY A 225 -11.50 -5.52 0.05
C GLY A 225 -11.40 -5.52 1.57
N ALA A 226 -12.25 -6.30 2.21
CA ALA A 226 -12.13 -6.63 3.64
C ALA A 226 -12.40 -8.14 3.82
N LYS A 227 -11.53 -8.82 4.56
CA LYS A 227 -11.57 -10.27 4.72
C LYS A 227 -11.24 -10.68 6.15
N LEU A 228 -12.09 -11.52 6.72
CA LEU A 228 -11.93 -12.03 8.08
C LEU A 228 -11.33 -13.44 8.06
N ASN A 229 -10.12 -13.58 8.59
CA ASN A 229 -9.42 -14.84 8.76
C ASN A 229 -9.21 -15.16 10.25
N HIS A 230 -8.80 -16.39 10.54
CA HIS A 230 -8.14 -16.68 11.80
C HIS A 230 -6.75 -16.04 11.80
N VAL A 231 -6.27 -15.63 12.97
CA VAL A 231 -4.86 -15.28 13.16
C VAL A 231 -3.98 -16.50 12.83
N ASP A 232 -2.90 -16.27 12.09
CA ASP A 232 -1.96 -17.34 11.76
C ASP A 232 -1.02 -17.63 12.94
N GLU A 233 -0.77 -18.91 13.24
CA GLU A 233 0.28 -19.25 14.21
C GLU A 233 1.68 -18.80 13.72
N GLN A 234 1.86 -18.77 12.39
CA GLN A 234 3.05 -18.29 11.69
C GLN A 234 2.58 -17.62 10.39
N PRO A 235 2.64 -16.28 10.28
CA PRO A 235 2.20 -15.56 9.10
C PRO A 235 3.13 -15.91 7.93
N ARG A 236 2.61 -16.66 6.96
CA ARG A 236 3.37 -17.12 5.79
C ARG A 236 3.51 -15.95 4.82
N GLY A 237 4.71 -15.77 4.28
CA GLY A 237 4.99 -14.72 3.29
C GLY A 237 5.42 -13.37 3.87
N GLU A 238 5.18 -13.17 5.17
CA GLU A 238 5.61 -12.03 5.96
C GLU A 238 7.13 -11.83 5.93
N ALA A 239 7.59 -10.58 6.02
CA ALA A 239 8.98 -10.14 5.93
C ALA A 239 9.65 -10.41 4.58
N GLY A 240 8.95 -11.00 3.60
CA GLY A 240 9.25 -10.99 2.18
C GLY A 240 10.73 -10.93 1.79
N VAL A 241 11.20 -9.77 1.31
CA VAL A 241 12.55 -9.59 0.74
C VAL A 241 13.53 -9.02 1.77
N PRO A 242 14.51 -9.80 2.29
CA PRO A 242 15.29 -9.47 3.51
C PRO A 242 16.14 -8.18 3.52
N ARG A 243 16.24 -7.45 2.40
CA ARG A 243 16.99 -6.17 2.31
C ARG A 243 16.09 -4.94 2.35
N ILE A 244 14.77 -5.12 2.28
CA ILE A 244 13.79 -4.03 2.31
C ILE A 244 13.23 -3.86 3.74
N THR A 245 13.53 -4.81 4.65
CA THR A 245 12.71 -5.15 5.83
C THR A 245 13.27 -4.73 7.18
N GLU A 246 14.40 -4.02 7.29
CA GLU A 246 15.07 -3.88 8.60
C GLU A 246 14.34 -2.93 9.58
N ASP A 247 13.63 -1.90 9.09
CA ASP A 247 13.13 -0.83 9.97
C ASP A 247 11.67 -1.01 10.42
N ALA A 248 10.85 -1.72 9.64
CA ALA A 248 9.42 -1.95 9.92
C ALA A 248 9.12 -3.35 10.49
N MET A 249 10.02 -4.33 10.36
CA MET A 249 9.75 -5.72 10.76
C MET A 249 10.28 -6.08 12.16
N PRO A 250 9.68 -7.08 12.84
CA PRO A 250 8.41 -7.73 12.52
C PRO A 250 7.21 -6.81 12.85
N ASN A 251 6.17 -6.88 12.02
CA ASN A 251 4.95 -6.06 12.01
C ASN A 251 3.65 -6.91 12.11
N ASP A 252 3.77 -8.23 12.09
CA ASP A 252 2.65 -9.16 12.12
C ASP A 252 1.89 -9.19 13.46
N GLU A 253 0.70 -9.78 13.46
CA GLU A 253 -0.18 -9.81 14.63
C GLU A 253 0.44 -10.45 15.87
N GLY A 254 1.26 -11.50 15.70
CA GLY A 254 1.90 -12.24 16.78
C GLY A 254 3.15 -11.55 17.32
N ALA A 255 3.75 -10.65 16.53
CA ALA A 255 4.82 -9.77 16.97
C ALA A 255 4.31 -8.58 17.79
N LEU A 256 3.12 -8.06 17.46
CA LEU A 256 2.56 -6.87 18.09
C LEU A 256 1.73 -7.16 19.34
N TYR A 257 1.08 -8.33 19.40
CA TYR A 257 0.10 -8.64 20.43
C TYR A 257 0.28 -10.04 21.03
N ASP A 258 0.08 -10.13 22.35
CA ASP A 258 0.05 -11.42 23.08
C ASP A 258 -1.33 -12.11 23.01
N GLU A 259 -2.29 -11.55 22.26
CA GLU A 259 -3.65 -12.03 22.06
C GLU A 259 -4.16 -11.75 20.64
N GLY A 260 -5.08 -12.58 20.15
CA GLY A 260 -5.71 -12.44 18.83
C GLY A 260 -6.33 -13.76 18.40
N ASP A 261 -7.63 -13.76 18.08
CA ASP A 261 -8.34 -14.95 17.57
C ASP A 261 -8.62 -14.83 16.06
N PHE A 262 -8.87 -13.59 15.60
CA PHE A 262 -9.24 -13.28 14.23
C PHE A 262 -8.49 -12.05 13.73
N ARG A 263 -8.25 -12.05 12.42
CA ARG A 263 -7.63 -10.97 11.67
C ARG A 263 -8.61 -10.47 10.63
N LEU A 264 -9.05 -9.23 10.75
CA LEU A 264 -9.81 -8.55 9.72
C LEU A 264 -8.81 -7.77 8.85
N ARG A 265 -8.40 -8.39 7.76
CA ARG A 265 -7.47 -7.87 6.78
C ARG A 265 -8.20 -6.98 5.78
N MET A 266 -7.62 -5.84 5.46
CA MET A 266 -8.16 -4.92 4.46
C MET A 266 -7.18 -4.68 3.32
N LEU A 267 -7.73 -4.46 2.12
CA LEU A 267 -7.00 -4.05 0.94
C LEU A 267 -7.47 -2.67 0.51
N THR A 268 -6.52 -1.80 0.21
CA THR A 268 -6.77 -0.40 -0.12
C THR A 268 -6.61 -0.15 -1.62
N SER A 269 -7.29 0.87 -2.15
CA SER A 269 -7.26 1.22 -3.58
C SER A 269 -5.91 1.75 -4.09
N GLY A 270 -4.92 1.86 -3.21
CA GLY A 270 -3.66 2.57 -3.37
C GLY A 270 -3.12 3.00 -2.01
N GLY A 271 -1.89 3.54 -1.96
CA GLY A 271 -1.23 3.83 -0.67
C GLY A 271 -2.13 4.62 0.29
N PHE A 272 -2.18 4.17 1.55
CA PHE A 272 -3.03 4.71 2.61
C PHE A 272 -2.15 5.38 3.66
N SER A 273 -2.37 6.66 3.95
CA SER A 273 -1.67 7.38 5.00
C SER A 273 -2.60 8.38 5.67
N PRO A 274 -2.45 8.68 6.98
CA PRO A 274 -3.27 9.68 7.66
C PRO A 274 -3.27 11.06 7.00
N ASN A 275 -2.21 11.39 6.26
CA ASN A 275 -2.04 12.70 5.63
C ASN A 275 -1.20 12.67 4.33
N GLY A 276 -0.87 11.48 3.81
CA GLY A 276 -0.05 11.28 2.62
C GLY A 276 1.46 11.27 2.87
N VAL A 277 1.88 11.26 4.14
CA VAL A 277 3.30 11.19 4.59
C VAL A 277 3.47 10.29 5.80
N SER A 278 2.75 10.57 6.88
CA SER A 278 2.89 9.86 8.16
C SER A 278 2.47 8.40 8.00
N GLY A 279 3.09 7.51 8.77
CA GLY A 279 2.61 6.13 8.87
C GLY A 279 1.34 6.04 9.73
N VAL A 280 0.50 5.07 9.41
CA VAL A 280 -0.55 4.57 10.29
C VAL A 280 0.11 3.83 11.45
N ARG A 281 -0.43 4.00 12.66
CA ARG A 281 0.13 3.38 13.86
C ARG A 281 -0.80 2.29 14.41
N PRO A 282 -0.23 1.27 15.08
CA PRO A 282 -0.99 0.20 15.72
C PRO A 282 -2.09 0.65 16.70
N ASP A 283 -1.99 1.87 17.24
CA ASP A 283 -2.92 2.44 18.21
C ASP A 283 -4.01 3.33 17.61
N GLN A 284 -4.12 3.42 16.28
CA GLN A 284 -5.03 4.36 15.60
C GLN A 284 -6.35 3.78 15.09
N PHE A 285 -6.75 2.57 15.53
CA PHE A 285 -8.04 1.99 15.13
C PHE A 285 -9.21 2.97 15.34
N GLU A 286 -9.33 3.56 16.53
CA GLU A 286 -10.45 4.45 16.89
C GLU A 286 -10.43 5.79 16.13
N GLU A 287 -9.31 6.15 15.50
CA GLU A 287 -9.18 7.37 14.72
C GLU A 287 -9.75 7.20 13.30
N PHE A 288 -9.66 6.00 12.75
CA PHE A 288 -9.91 5.76 11.33
C PHE A 288 -11.04 4.77 11.05
N PHE A 289 -11.26 3.80 11.93
CA PHE A 289 -12.05 2.61 11.61
C PHE A 289 -13.18 2.37 12.61
N ARG A 290 -14.20 1.66 12.13
CA ARG A 290 -15.14 0.92 12.97
C ARG A 290 -15.63 -0.33 12.26
N ILE A 291 -16.07 -1.32 13.03
CA ILE A 291 -16.59 -2.58 12.49
C ILE A 291 -18.10 -2.67 12.74
N HIS A 292 -18.83 -3.10 11.73
CA HIS A 292 -20.26 -3.41 11.84
C HIS A 292 -20.44 -4.89 12.12
N ALA A 293 -21.27 -5.21 13.10
CA ALA A 293 -21.67 -6.57 13.40
C ALA A 293 -23.17 -6.67 13.67
N THR A 294 -23.73 -7.85 13.43
CA THR A 294 -25.12 -8.13 13.80
C THR A 294 -25.22 -8.38 15.30
N GLY A 295 -26.07 -7.65 16.01
CA GLY A 295 -26.33 -7.78 17.44
C GLY A 295 -27.22 -8.98 17.81
N PRO A 296 -27.32 -9.35 19.09
CA PRO A 296 -28.12 -10.50 19.54
C PRO A 296 -29.62 -10.43 19.19
N ASP A 297 -30.15 -9.23 18.99
CA ASP A 297 -31.54 -8.96 18.60
C ASP A 297 -31.70 -8.70 17.09
N GLY A 298 -30.62 -8.79 16.33
CA GLY A 298 -30.56 -8.52 14.89
C GLY A 298 -30.34 -7.05 14.52
N ALA A 299 -30.15 -6.14 15.49
CA ALA A 299 -29.77 -4.76 15.20
C ALA A 299 -28.27 -4.63 14.88
N THR A 300 -27.84 -3.61 14.15
CA THR A 300 -26.40 -3.35 13.94
C THR A 300 -25.74 -2.86 15.24
N VAL A 301 -24.61 -3.47 15.57
CA VAL A 301 -23.69 -3.04 16.63
C VAL A 301 -22.45 -2.46 15.96
N LEU A 302 -22.04 -1.25 16.36
CA LEU A 302 -20.80 -0.63 15.94
C LEU A 302 -19.73 -0.91 16.98
N ILE A 303 -18.61 -1.50 16.55
CA ILE A 303 -17.42 -1.74 17.35
C ILE A 303 -16.44 -0.60 17.03
N GLU A 304 -16.33 0.34 17.95
CA GLU A 304 -15.64 1.63 17.74
C GLU A 304 -14.47 1.85 18.70
N GLU A 305 -14.30 0.99 19.72
CA GLU A 305 -13.32 1.18 20.79
C GLU A 305 -12.42 -0.05 20.94
N VAL A 306 -11.12 0.18 21.05
CA VAL A 306 -10.11 -0.82 21.37
C VAL A 306 -10.25 -1.24 22.83
N GLY A 307 -10.06 -2.52 23.12
CA GLY A 307 -10.10 -3.05 24.49
C GLY A 307 -11.51 -3.16 25.09
N ARG A 308 -12.55 -2.69 24.40
CA ARG A 308 -13.96 -2.83 24.81
C ARG A 308 -14.58 -4.08 24.17
N THR A 309 -15.18 -4.93 25.00
CA THR A 309 -16.00 -6.04 24.50
C THR A 309 -17.41 -5.56 24.15
N TYR A 310 -17.85 -5.90 22.94
CA TYR A 310 -19.19 -5.65 22.42
C TYR A 310 -19.95 -6.97 22.31
N GLU A 311 -21.17 -7.01 22.83
CA GLU A 311 -22.07 -8.15 22.68
C GLU A 311 -22.70 -8.13 21.30
N VAL A 312 -22.45 -9.17 20.52
CA VAL A 312 -22.97 -9.36 19.16
C VAL A 312 -23.66 -10.72 19.04
N ALA A 313 -24.27 -11.00 17.89
CA ALA A 313 -24.89 -12.29 17.64
C ALA A 313 -23.82 -13.38 17.72
N GLY A 314 -23.99 -14.32 18.66
CA GLY A 314 -23.08 -15.45 18.83
C GLY A 314 -22.05 -15.29 19.94
N GLY A 315 -21.90 -14.11 20.57
CA GLY A 315 -20.97 -13.93 21.70
C GLY A 315 -20.39 -12.51 21.79
N GLY A 316 -19.18 -12.42 22.34
CA GLY A 316 -18.48 -11.14 22.52
C GLY A 316 -17.36 -10.95 21.49
N LEU A 317 -17.19 -9.73 20.99
CA LEU A 317 -16.03 -9.31 20.19
C LEU A 317 -15.32 -8.11 20.81
N ARG A 318 -14.00 -8.05 20.67
CA ARG A 318 -13.16 -6.94 21.12
C ARG A 318 -12.01 -6.73 20.17
N VAL A 319 -11.79 -5.47 19.76
CA VAL A 319 -10.61 -5.08 18.99
C VAL A 319 -9.41 -4.92 19.92
N VAL A 320 -8.25 -5.39 19.47
CA VAL A 320 -6.96 -5.30 20.17
C VAL A 320 -6.13 -4.13 19.62
N GLY A 321 -6.12 -3.93 18.31
CA GLY A 321 -5.43 -2.83 17.63
C GLY A 321 -5.18 -3.15 16.15
N LEU A 322 -4.27 -2.42 15.53
CA LEU A 322 -3.86 -2.62 14.13
C LEU A 322 -2.49 -3.32 14.03
N SER A 323 -2.33 -4.24 13.07
CA SER A 323 -1.03 -4.83 12.69
C SER A 323 -0.82 -4.71 11.18
N ASP A 324 0.25 -5.30 10.66
CA ASP A 324 0.63 -5.21 9.24
C ASP A 324 0.97 -3.75 8.86
N LEU A 325 1.86 -3.19 9.67
CA LEU A 325 2.28 -1.79 9.62
C LEU A 325 3.78 -1.69 9.94
N GLY A 326 4.13 -1.84 11.22
CA GLY A 326 5.51 -1.71 11.67
C GLY A 326 5.70 -2.33 13.04
N ARG A 327 6.91 -2.20 13.59
CA ARG A 327 7.28 -2.81 14.87
C ARG A 327 6.40 -2.38 16.03
N VAL A 328 6.25 -3.29 17.00
CA VAL A 328 5.68 -2.98 18.31
C VAL A 328 6.47 -1.87 19.01
N THR A 329 5.77 -1.02 19.78
CA THR A 329 6.45 0.05 20.53
C THR A 329 7.47 -0.52 21.53
N ASP A 330 8.70 -0.03 21.41
CA ASP A 330 9.80 -0.23 22.34
C ASP A 330 10.56 1.10 22.49
N PRO A 331 10.13 1.97 23.44
CA PRO A 331 10.80 3.24 23.67
C PRO A 331 12.27 3.10 24.08
N GLY A 332 12.67 1.94 24.63
CA GLY A 332 14.07 1.64 24.95
C GLY A 332 14.91 1.27 23.73
N GLY A 333 14.26 0.71 22.71
CA GLY A 333 14.81 0.35 21.40
C GLY A 333 14.58 1.38 20.29
N GLY A 334 13.99 2.54 20.60
CA GLY A 334 13.76 3.64 19.67
C GLY A 334 12.44 3.58 18.89
N VAL A 335 11.59 2.57 19.12
CA VAL A 335 10.29 2.46 18.44
C VAL A 335 9.20 3.11 19.29
N VAL A 336 8.77 4.29 18.90
CA VAL A 336 7.68 5.02 19.56
C VAL A 336 6.56 5.26 18.55
N TYR A 337 5.32 5.11 19.01
CA TYR A 337 4.14 5.45 18.23
C TYR A 337 3.93 6.97 18.23
N ASP A 338 4.80 7.67 17.49
CA ASP A 338 4.73 9.09 17.23
C ASP A 338 4.82 9.36 15.73
N ASP A 339 4.99 10.62 15.32
CA ASP A 339 5.10 11.00 13.92
C ASP A 339 6.36 10.45 13.22
N CYS A 340 7.31 9.90 13.96
CA CYS A 340 8.47 9.21 13.41
C CYS A 340 8.28 7.70 13.24
N TYR A 341 7.12 7.16 13.61
CA TYR A 341 6.80 5.75 13.43
C TYR A 341 7.02 5.33 11.96
N ALA A 342 7.74 4.22 11.79
CA ALA A 342 8.05 3.66 10.49
C ALA A 342 7.17 2.44 10.23
N GLU A 343 6.24 2.58 9.29
CA GLU A 343 5.48 1.48 8.70
C GLU A 343 6.12 0.99 7.38
N ASP A 344 5.69 -0.18 6.90
CA ASP A 344 6.00 -0.84 5.62
C ASP A 344 5.41 -0.15 4.38
N ARG A 345 4.27 0.54 4.55
CA ARG A 345 3.57 1.42 3.58
C ARG A 345 2.85 0.71 2.45
N ASP A 346 2.64 -0.59 2.54
CA ASP A 346 1.92 -1.32 1.50
C ASP A 346 0.40 -1.03 1.53
N ASN A 347 -0.36 -1.86 0.84
CA ASN A 347 -1.79 -1.68 0.66
C ASN A 347 -2.64 -2.52 1.61
N TYR A 348 -2.01 -3.18 2.57
CA TYR A 348 -2.61 -4.03 3.56
C TYR A 348 -2.54 -3.41 4.95
N LEU A 349 -3.60 -3.65 5.72
CA LEU A 349 -3.67 -3.34 7.14
C LEU A 349 -4.54 -4.42 7.79
N ASP A 350 -4.22 -4.78 9.03
CA ASP A 350 -4.94 -5.79 9.76
C ASP A 350 -5.57 -5.22 11.03
N VAL A 351 -6.85 -5.52 11.29
CA VAL A 351 -7.48 -5.29 12.60
C VAL A 351 -7.50 -6.60 13.39
N ILE A 352 -6.89 -6.60 14.56
CA ILE A 352 -6.80 -7.79 15.42
C ILE A 352 -7.96 -7.83 16.39
N ILE A 353 -8.65 -8.98 16.42
CA ILE A 353 -9.91 -9.17 17.14
C ILE A 353 -9.82 -10.42 18.01
N VAL A 354 -10.35 -10.31 19.23
CA VAL A 354 -10.51 -11.43 20.18
C VAL A 354 -12.00 -11.66 20.43
N GLY A 355 -12.42 -12.92 20.48
CA GLY A 355 -13.81 -13.27 20.76
C GLY A 355 -14.23 -14.68 20.34
N ASP A 356 -15.54 -14.89 20.30
CA ASP A 356 -16.11 -16.17 19.88
C ASP A 356 -16.19 -16.27 18.34
N GLU A 357 -15.91 -17.44 17.76
CA GLU A 357 -16.04 -17.63 16.30
C GLU A 357 -17.46 -17.36 15.79
N ALA A 358 -18.48 -17.76 16.55
CA ALA A 358 -19.87 -17.46 16.21
C ALA A 358 -20.14 -15.94 16.21
N ALA A 359 -19.47 -15.19 17.10
CA ALA A 359 -19.53 -13.73 17.16
C ALA A 359 -18.78 -13.10 15.97
N ALA A 360 -17.60 -13.62 15.63
CA ALA A 360 -16.79 -13.15 14.51
C ALA A 360 -17.55 -13.27 13.17
N ARG A 361 -18.30 -14.38 12.99
CA ARG A 361 -19.19 -14.58 11.82
C ARG A 361 -20.36 -13.60 11.75
N SER A 362 -20.60 -12.78 12.77
CA SER A 362 -21.62 -11.74 12.75
C SER A 362 -21.13 -10.40 12.20
N ILE A 363 -19.82 -10.24 11.99
CA ILE A 363 -19.21 -9.09 11.33
C ILE A 363 -19.76 -9.01 9.90
N THR A 364 -20.15 -7.80 9.49
CA THR A 364 -20.74 -7.55 8.17
C THR A 364 -19.89 -6.61 7.33
N ASP A 365 -19.35 -5.55 7.94
CA ASP A 365 -18.66 -4.48 7.21
C ASP A 365 -17.51 -3.88 8.03
N LEU A 366 -16.46 -3.45 7.34
CA LEU A 366 -15.44 -2.53 7.84
C LEU A 366 -15.77 -1.14 7.30
N GLU A 367 -15.72 -0.12 8.15
CA GLU A 367 -15.99 1.27 7.73
C GLU A 367 -14.80 2.17 8.05
N ILE A 368 -14.48 3.05 7.10
CA ILE A 368 -13.73 4.29 7.30
C ILE A 368 -14.76 5.43 7.33
N PRO A 369 -15.13 5.97 8.50
CA PRO A 369 -16.24 6.93 8.55
C PRO A 369 -15.86 8.30 7.98
N ALA A 370 -14.59 8.71 8.08
CA ALA A 370 -14.07 10.00 7.61
C ALA A 370 -14.97 11.21 8.00
N LEU A 371 -15.46 11.22 9.24
CA LEU A 371 -16.46 12.18 9.72
C LEU A 371 -15.81 13.45 10.30
N PRO A 372 -16.17 14.65 9.80
CA PRO A 372 -15.68 15.90 10.36
C PRO A 372 -15.93 16.00 11.88
N GLY A 373 -14.85 16.15 12.66
CA GLY A 373 -14.91 16.28 14.12
C GLY A 373 -15.00 14.96 14.90
N GLY A 374 -14.79 13.81 14.23
CA GLY A 374 -14.73 12.49 14.85
C GLY A 374 -13.63 11.62 14.27
N TYR A 375 -13.84 11.10 13.06
CA TYR A 375 -12.92 10.17 12.37
C TYR A 375 -12.11 10.89 11.29
N SER A 376 -10.83 10.57 11.21
CA SER A 376 -9.91 11.12 10.20
C SER A 376 -10.06 10.37 8.86
N PRO A 377 -9.89 11.06 7.72
CA PRO A 377 -9.77 10.39 6.42
C PRO A 377 -8.33 9.89 6.20
N PHE A 378 -8.16 8.99 5.23
CA PHE A 378 -6.85 8.66 4.66
C PHE A 378 -6.55 9.47 3.41
N TYR A 379 -5.30 9.50 2.99
CA TYR A 379 -4.81 10.16 1.79
C TYR A 379 -3.86 9.24 1.04
N ASN A 380 -3.84 9.38 -0.28
CA ASN A 380 -2.76 8.85 -1.09
C ASN A 380 -1.45 9.59 -0.75
N PRO A 381 -0.28 9.01 -1.09
CA PRO A 381 0.95 9.78 -1.13
C PRO A 381 0.78 11.06 -1.98
N GLY A 382 1.60 12.09 -1.74
CA GLY A 382 1.32 13.43 -2.29
C GLY A 382 0.17 14.17 -1.58
N GLY A 383 -0.27 13.69 -0.42
CA GLY A 383 -1.19 14.38 0.49
C GLY A 383 -0.54 15.59 1.18
N PRO A 384 -1.33 16.33 1.98
CA PRO A 384 -0.88 17.60 2.56
C PRO A 384 0.25 17.45 3.57
N GLY A 385 0.41 16.27 4.19
CA GLY A 385 1.25 16.08 5.36
C GLY A 385 0.81 16.95 6.55
N PRO A 386 1.55 16.93 7.66
CA PRO A 386 1.27 17.78 8.82
C PRO A 386 1.54 19.27 8.59
N GLU A 387 2.43 19.60 7.64
CA GLU A 387 2.89 20.97 7.37
C GLU A 387 2.74 21.34 5.88
N PRO A 388 1.52 21.47 5.35
CA PRO A 388 1.30 21.74 3.93
C PRO A 388 1.83 23.13 3.53
N PHE A 389 2.41 23.22 2.33
CA PHE A 389 2.85 24.47 1.75
C PHE A 389 1.69 25.27 1.16
N PRO A 390 1.61 26.59 1.42
CA PRO A 390 0.61 27.44 0.78
C PRO A 390 0.70 27.43 -0.74
N GLY A 391 -0.44 27.23 -1.41
CA GLY A 391 -0.56 27.27 -2.87
C GLY A 391 -0.19 25.98 -3.58
N VAL A 392 0.16 24.91 -2.86
CA VAL A 392 0.33 23.56 -3.42
C VAL A 392 -1.02 22.83 -3.37
N THR A 393 -1.34 22.10 -4.43
CA THR A 393 -2.50 21.22 -4.49
C THR A 393 -2.06 19.80 -4.16
N TYR A 394 -2.68 19.20 -3.17
CA TYR A 394 -2.37 17.87 -2.65
C TYR A 394 -3.47 16.88 -3.03
N SER A 395 -3.19 15.57 -2.93
CA SER A 395 -4.25 14.57 -3.01
C SER A 395 -5.35 14.87 -1.98
N ALA A 396 -6.60 14.60 -2.37
CA ALA A 396 -7.77 14.85 -1.55
C ALA A 396 -7.89 13.81 -0.42
N PRO A 397 -8.61 14.13 0.66
CA PRO A 397 -8.98 13.13 1.64
C PRO A 397 -9.86 12.04 1.01
N GLY A 398 -9.68 10.81 1.45
CA GLY A 398 -10.57 9.69 1.19
C GLY A 398 -11.99 9.99 1.68
N PRO A 399 -13.02 9.55 0.95
CA PRO A 399 -14.40 9.72 1.37
C PRO A 399 -14.75 8.74 2.52
N PRO A 400 -15.89 8.95 3.19
CA PRO A 400 -16.50 7.89 3.99
C PRO A 400 -16.72 6.64 3.12
N ASP A 401 -16.37 5.49 3.66
CA ASP A 401 -16.35 4.23 2.91
C ASP A 401 -16.72 3.04 3.79
N VAL A 402 -17.49 2.11 3.22
CA VAL A 402 -17.99 0.92 3.92
C VAL A 402 -17.75 -0.27 3.00
N GLU A 403 -16.85 -1.16 3.42
CA GLU A 403 -16.46 -2.34 2.67
C GLU A 403 -17.06 -3.60 3.32
N PRO A 404 -17.85 -4.39 2.56
CA PRO A 404 -18.36 -5.66 3.03
C PRO A 404 -17.24 -6.63 3.39
N VAL A 405 -17.41 -7.33 4.52
CA VAL A 405 -16.42 -8.31 4.98
C VAL A 405 -16.72 -9.69 4.40
N VAL A 406 -15.74 -10.25 3.70
CA VAL A 406 -15.73 -11.66 3.32
C VAL A 406 -15.34 -12.52 4.53
N ILE A 407 -16.21 -13.44 4.92
CA ILE A 407 -15.96 -14.36 6.04
C ILE A 407 -15.14 -15.55 5.53
N ALA A 408 -13.82 -15.47 5.68
CA ALA A 408 -12.82 -16.43 5.21
C ALA A 408 -12.24 -17.27 6.37
N LEU A 409 -13.11 -17.69 7.29
CA LEU A 409 -12.75 -18.53 8.44
C LEU A 409 -12.63 -20.02 8.06
N ASP A 410 -13.44 -20.48 7.10
CA ASP A 410 -13.46 -21.89 6.66
C ASP A 410 -12.50 -22.16 5.49
N ASP A 411 -12.29 -21.15 4.65
CA ASP A 411 -11.31 -21.11 3.56
C ASP A 411 -10.62 -19.75 3.65
N PRO A 412 -9.30 -19.69 3.92
CA PRO A 412 -8.61 -18.42 4.11
C PRO A 412 -8.50 -17.59 2.82
N MET A 413 -8.85 -18.16 1.66
CA MET A 413 -8.73 -17.52 0.34
C MET A 413 -7.30 -17.07 0.06
N ARG A 414 -6.37 -18.03 0.11
CA ARG A 414 -4.94 -17.81 -0.10
C ARG A 414 -4.36 -18.77 -1.12
N VAL A 415 -3.30 -18.35 -1.81
CA VAL A 415 -2.60 -19.13 -2.84
C VAL A 415 -1.09 -19.12 -2.63
N ASP A 416 -0.43 -20.11 -3.20
CA ASP A 416 1.03 -20.25 -3.25
C ASP A 416 1.46 -20.37 -4.72
N ARG A 417 2.69 -19.95 -5.06
CA ARG A 417 3.26 -20.09 -6.40
C ARG A 417 4.75 -20.41 -6.39
#